data_AF-A0A2H9LKR0-F1
#
_entry.id   AF-A0A2H9LKR0-F1
#
_cell.length_a   1.000
_cell.length_b   1.000
_cell.length_c   1.000
_cell.angle_alpha   90.00
_cell.angle_beta   90.00
_cell.angle_gamma   90.00
#
_symmetry.space_group_name_H-M   'P 1'
#
loop_
_entity.id
_entity.type
_entity.pdbx_description
1 polymer ?
#
loop_
_entity_poly.entity_id
_entity_poly.type
_entity_poly.pdbx_seq_one_letter_code
_entity_poly.pdbx_strand_id
1 'polypeptide(L)'
;MPEYLKAFNEKLKRLEGSLVSVKSIKGIEPHAKEYLNKLSKDGLIERVKWGWYWVPSEIKDVWDFLEKDKNFKVVSAQTAASFWNNDFVHRDVYVLKVKDKSYGKALKEFAKKKGWSVEVEYSKDPSKIKYRKVGNLFVEDIEENVIECLQNWAFTDAFATLYENRSRINLDRLYKASYWKRISKTNVRAKQALEYGFHQMGELGGAKFPHREAKLEDAFVKREIDEAIEKVVELG
;
A
#
# COMPACT_ATOMS: atom_id res chain seq x y z
N MET A 1 10.91 -38.87 -5.17
CA MET A 1 9.97 -38.29 -4.20
C MET A 1 8.88 -39.29 -3.83
N PRO A 2 8.65 -39.58 -2.53
CA PRO A 2 7.55 -40.41 -2.05
C PRO A 2 6.17 -39.92 -2.50
N GLU A 3 5.21 -40.84 -2.61
CA GLU A 3 3.86 -40.55 -3.13
C GLU A 3 3.08 -39.54 -2.28
N TYR A 4 3.21 -39.59 -0.95
CA TYR A 4 2.59 -38.61 -0.06
C TYR A 4 3.11 -37.18 -0.30
N LEU A 5 4.40 -37.01 -0.62
CA LEU A 5 4.97 -35.70 -0.96
C LEU A 5 4.51 -35.22 -2.33
N LYS A 6 4.36 -36.13 -3.31
CA LYS A 6 3.78 -35.78 -4.62
C LYS A 6 2.34 -35.28 -4.45
N ALA A 7 1.51 -36.03 -3.72
CA ALA A 7 0.13 -35.63 -3.44
C ALA A 7 0.05 -34.29 -2.69
N PHE A 8 0.94 -34.05 -1.73
CA PHE A 8 1.01 -32.77 -1.03
C PHE A 8 1.47 -31.62 -1.94
N ASN A 9 2.44 -31.85 -2.82
CA ASN A 9 2.88 -30.86 -3.80
C ASN A 9 1.75 -30.48 -4.77
N GLU A 10 0.97 -31.45 -5.24
CA GLU A 10 -0.23 -31.20 -6.06
C GLU A 10 -1.26 -30.34 -5.32
N LYS A 11 -1.47 -30.55 -4.02
CA LYS A 11 -2.34 -29.68 -3.21
C LYS A 11 -1.80 -28.24 -3.13
N LEU A 12 -0.48 -28.06 -3.08
CA LEU A 12 0.16 -26.75 -3.05
C LEU A 12 0.06 -26.00 -4.37
N LYS A 13 -0.15 -26.66 -5.52
CA LYS A 13 -0.31 -25.98 -6.81
C LYS A 13 -1.39 -24.89 -6.80
N ARG A 14 -2.46 -25.11 -6.03
CA ARG A 14 -3.52 -24.10 -5.85
C ARG A 14 -3.04 -22.83 -5.14
N LEU A 15 -1.85 -22.84 -4.56
CA LEU A 15 -1.20 -21.74 -3.86
C LEU A 15 0.07 -21.27 -4.58
N GLU A 16 0.28 -21.71 -5.82
CA GLU A 16 1.32 -21.16 -6.69
C GLU A 16 1.22 -19.64 -6.72
N GLY A 17 2.37 -18.99 -6.68
CA GLY A 17 2.39 -17.55 -6.67
C GLY A 17 2.17 -16.96 -5.27
N SER A 18 2.09 -17.76 -4.20
CA SER A 18 1.86 -17.29 -2.82
C SER A 18 2.96 -17.66 -1.82
N LEU A 19 3.13 -16.78 -0.82
CA LEU A 19 3.82 -17.11 0.42
C LEU A 19 2.88 -17.92 1.32
N VAL A 20 3.34 -19.06 1.81
CA VAL A 20 2.56 -19.95 2.67
C VAL A 20 3.26 -20.16 3.99
N SER A 21 2.50 -20.11 5.08
CA SER A 21 3.02 -20.43 6.41
C SER A 21 2.75 -21.88 6.76
N VAL A 22 3.61 -22.47 7.59
CA VAL A 22 3.35 -23.80 8.18
C VAL A 22 1.99 -23.80 8.89
N LYS A 23 1.64 -22.71 9.57
CA LYS A 23 0.37 -22.58 10.31
C LYS A 23 -0.84 -22.65 9.38
N SER A 24 -0.82 -21.94 8.24
CA SER A 24 -1.91 -21.99 7.27
C SER A 24 -2.04 -23.35 6.59
N ILE A 25 -0.90 -24.01 6.31
CA ILE A 25 -0.94 -25.31 5.61
C ILE A 25 -1.30 -26.47 6.54
N LYS A 26 -1.10 -26.34 7.86
CA LYS A 26 -1.55 -27.34 8.84
C LYS A 26 -3.05 -27.64 8.79
N GLY A 27 -3.88 -26.69 8.34
CA GLY A 27 -5.32 -26.95 8.13
C GLY A 27 -5.63 -27.86 6.93
N ILE A 28 -4.67 -28.04 6.02
CA ILE A 28 -4.76 -28.87 4.81
C ILE A 28 -4.02 -30.20 5.00
N GLU A 29 -2.88 -30.15 5.70
CA GLU A 29 -1.98 -31.28 5.91
C GLU A 29 -1.35 -31.21 7.32
N PRO A 30 -1.71 -32.13 8.25
CA PRO A 30 -1.17 -32.13 9.61
C PRO A 30 0.37 -32.13 9.69
N HIS A 31 1.03 -32.83 8.74
CA HIS A 31 2.49 -32.93 8.67
C HIS A 31 3.15 -31.79 7.88
N ALA A 32 2.44 -30.67 7.64
CA ALA A 32 2.90 -29.54 6.82
C ALA A 32 4.33 -29.08 7.12
N LYS A 33 4.73 -29.02 8.40
CA LYS A 33 6.08 -28.57 8.78
C LYS A 33 7.17 -29.44 8.14
N GLU A 34 6.99 -30.76 8.22
CA GLU A 34 7.95 -31.71 7.68
C GLU A 34 7.89 -31.71 6.15
N TYR A 35 6.69 -31.74 5.58
CA TYR A 35 6.51 -31.88 4.15
C TYR A 35 6.99 -30.63 3.40
N LEU A 36 6.70 -29.42 3.88
CA LEU A 36 7.25 -28.19 3.32
C LEU A 36 8.77 -28.16 3.40
N ASN A 37 9.36 -28.63 4.51
CA ASN A 37 10.82 -28.70 4.63
C ASN A 37 11.44 -29.70 3.65
N LYS A 38 10.80 -30.87 3.43
CA LYS A 38 11.25 -31.84 2.43
C LYS A 38 11.13 -31.29 1.00
N LEU A 39 9.98 -30.73 0.63
CA LEU A 39 9.79 -30.08 -0.68
C LEU A 39 10.79 -28.94 -0.91
N SER A 40 11.13 -28.18 0.15
CA SER A 40 12.12 -27.11 0.04
C SER A 40 13.53 -27.62 -0.16
N LYS A 41 13.91 -28.74 0.47
CA LYS A 41 15.21 -29.39 0.25
C LYS A 41 15.31 -29.98 -1.17
N ASP A 42 14.20 -30.44 -1.70
CA ASP A 42 14.09 -30.98 -3.06
C ASP A 42 13.99 -29.87 -4.13
N GLY A 43 14.04 -28.60 -3.74
CA GLY A 43 14.01 -27.45 -4.65
C GLY A 43 12.65 -27.15 -5.30
N LEU A 44 11.59 -27.87 -4.90
CA LEU A 44 10.25 -27.67 -5.46
C LEU A 44 9.54 -26.43 -4.90
N ILE A 45 9.91 -26.03 -3.69
CA ILE A 45 9.47 -24.76 -3.09
C ILE A 45 10.67 -24.06 -2.45
N GLU A 46 10.55 -22.76 -2.19
CA GLU A 46 11.63 -22.00 -1.58
C GLU A 46 11.32 -21.68 -0.12
N ARG A 47 12.24 -21.95 0.78
CA ARG A 47 12.14 -21.45 2.16
C ARG A 47 12.52 -19.97 2.20
N VAL A 48 11.58 -19.13 2.61
CA VAL A 48 11.77 -17.68 2.71
C VAL A 48 12.27 -17.31 4.11
N LYS A 49 11.57 -17.79 5.14
CA LYS A 49 11.86 -17.50 6.54
C LYS A 49 11.45 -18.66 7.42
N TRP A 50 11.79 -18.62 8.71
CA TRP A 50 11.27 -19.60 9.67
C TRP A 50 9.74 -19.70 9.60
N GLY A 51 9.25 -20.88 9.21
CA GLY A 51 7.82 -21.18 9.10
C GLY A 51 7.14 -20.62 7.84
N TRP A 52 7.86 -20.02 6.90
CA TRP A 52 7.32 -19.43 5.67
C TRP A 52 8.06 -19.93 4.44
N TYR A 53 7.28 -20.30 3.42
CA TYR A 53 7.74 -20.83 2.16
C TYR A 53 7.08 -20.09 1.01
N TRP A 54 7.76 -20.04 -0.12
CA TRP A 54 7.26 -19.53 -1.38
C TRP A 54 6.93 -20.74 -2.27
N VAL A 55 5.69 -20.79 -2.77
CA VAL A 55 5.29 -21.79 -3.77
C VAL A 55 5.57 -21.21 -5.16
N PRO A 56 6.59 -21.71 -5.88
CA PRO A 56 7.08 -21.08 -7.09
C PRO A 56 6.02 -20.97 -8.17
N SER A 57 6.05 -19.84 -8.86
CA SER A 57 5.31 -19.56 -10.08
C SER A 57 6.13 -18.55 -10.87
N GLU A 58 5.90 -18.43 -12.17
CA GLU A 58 6.49 -17.36 -12.96
C GLU A 58 6.00 -16.01 -12.42
N ILE A 59 6.93 -15.11 -12.12
CA ILE A 59 6.65 -13.74 -11.69
C ILE A 59 7.41 -12.79 -12.59
N LYS A 60 6.71 -11.81 -13.18
CA LYS A 60 7.32 -10.76 -14.00
C LYS A 60 7.96 -9.67 -13.14
N ASP A 61 7.20 -9.16 -12.19
CA ASP A 61 7.58 -8.03 -11.33
C ASP A 61 6.87 -8.12 -9.96
N VAL A 62 7.03 -7.07 -9.14
CA VAL A 62 6.41 -7.00 -7.82
C VAL A 62 4.87 -7.01 -7.90
N TRP A 63 4.28 -6.38 -8.92
CA TRP A 63 2.83 -6.26 -9.05
C TRP A 63 2.20 -7.61 -9.38
N ASP A 64 2.80 -8.35 -10.31
CA ASP A 64 2.40 -9.72 -10.66
C ASP A 64 2.47 -10.65 -9.43
N PHE A 65 3.53 -10.52 -8.61
CA PHE A 65 3.59 -11.24 -7.35
C PHE A 65 2.48 -10.82 -6.38
N LEU A 66 2.25 -9.52 -6.19
CA LEU A 66 1.25 -9.03 -5.24
C LEU A 66 -0.17 -9.45 -5.64
N GLU A 67 -0.49 -9.50 -6.93
CA GLU A 67 -1.77 -10.00 -7.42
C GLU A 67 -1.95 -11.50 -7.21
N LYS A 68 -0.89 -12.30 -7.40
CA LYS A 68 -0.93 -13.76 -7.24
C LYS A 68 -0.95 -14.20 -5.78
N ASP A 69 -0.23 -13.50 -4.91
CA ASP A 69 -0.08 -13.93 -3.53
C ASP A 69 -1.40 -13.79 -2.74
N LYS A 70 -1.86 -14.89 -2.15
CA LYS A 70 -3.19 -14.98 -1.53
C LYS A 70 -3.30 -14.39 -0.13
N ASN A 71 -2.19 -13.89 0.42
CA ASN A 71 -2.20 -13.22 1.71
C ASN A 71 -2.84 -11.83 1.57
N PHE A 72 -3.56 -11.44 2.61
CA PHE A 72 -4.15 -10.10 2.66
C PHE A 72 -3.07 -9.03 2.82
N LYS A 73 -3.05 -8.10 1.87
CA LYS A 73 -2.27 -6.86 1.89
C LYS A 73 -3.04 -5.76 1.18
N VAL A 74 -2.74 -4.53 1.54
CA VAL A 74 -3.29 -3.33 0.89
C VAL A 74 -2.11 -2.46 0.49
N VAL A 75 -2.04 -2.07 -0.79
CA VAL A 75 -1.13 -1.05 -1.28
C VAL A 75 -1.51 0.27 -0.61
N SER A 76 -0.54 0.96 0.01
CA SER A 76 -0.82 2.11 0.87
C SER A 76 0.15 3.27 0.61
N ALA A 77 -0.10 4.40 1.29
CA ALA A 77 0.72 5.60 1.24
C ALA A 77 1.03 6.06 -0.19
N GLN A 78 2.24 6.56 -0.45
CA GLN A 78 2.63 7.05 -1.77
C GLN A 78 2.52 5.99 -2.88
N THR A 79 2.70 4.71 -2.55
CA THR A 79 2.50 3.61 -3.51
C THR A 79 1.04 3.45 -3.91
N ALA A 80 0.08 3.77 -3.05
CA ALA A 80 -1.33 3.81 -3.43
C ALA A 80 -1.66 5.07 -4.24
N ALA A 81 -0.99 6.19 -3.96
CA ALA A 81 -1.21 7.43 -4.68
C ALA A 81 -0.90 7.29 -6.18
N SER A 82 0.13 6.51 -6.56
CA SER A 82 0.46 6.25 -7.97
C SER A 82 -0.69 5.61 -8.76
N PHE A 83 -1.56 4.82 -8.12
CA PHE A 83 -2.77 4.27 -8.76
C PHE A 83 -3.85 5.32 -8.98
N TRP A 84 -3.86 6.37 -8.18
CA TRP A 84 -4.90 7.40 -8.21
C TRP A 84 -4.48 8.64 -8.98
N ASN A 85 -3.18 8.89 -9.12
CA ASN A 85 -2.64 10.06 -9.80
C ASN A 85 -1.89 9.75 -11.11
N ASN A 86 -2.10 8.55 -11.67
CA ASN A 86 -1.42 8.08 -12.90
C ASN A 86 0.11 8.08 -12.80
N ASP A 87 0.63 7.68 -11.65
CA ASP A 87 2.07 7.62 -11.36
C ASP A 87 2.78 8.98 -11.51
N PHE A 88 2.09 10.06 -11.11
CA PHE A 88 2.62 11.45 -11.17
C PHE A 88 3.98 11.59 -10.46
N VAL A 89 4.17 10.88 -9.35
CA VAL A 89 5.47 10.75 -8.67
C VAL A 89 5.89 9.28 -8.66
N HIS A 90 6.73 8.92 -9.62
CA HIS A 90 7.29 7.57 -9.72
C HIS A 90 8.21 7.24 -8.53
N ARG A 91 8.06 6.03 -7.97
CA ARG A 91 8.88 5.54 -6.85
C ARG A 91 9.15 4.05 -6.94
N ASP A 92 10.36 3.67 -6.51
CA ASP A 92 10.81 2.28 -6.46
C ASP A 92 10.54 1.56 -5.12
N VAL A 93 9.90 2.26 -4.16
CA VAL A 93 9.57 1.72 -2.84
C VAL A 93 8.07 1.43 -2.76
N TYR A 94 7.73 0.17 -2.47
CA TYR A 94 6.36 -0.31 -2.38
C TYR A 94 5.93 -0.44 -0.91
N VAL A 95 5.00 0.40 -0.47
CA VAL A 95 4.46 0.39 0.90
C VAL A 95 3.18 -0.44 0.95
N LEU A 96 3.15 -1.42 1.85
CA LEU A 96 2.05 -2.37 2.00
C LEU A 96 1.56 -2.45 3.45
N LYS A 97 0.25 -2.31 3.65
CA LYS A 97 -0.43 -2.62 4.92
C LYS A 97 -0.82 -4.09 4.99
N VAL A 98 -0.39 -4.78 6.03
CA VAL A 98 -0.72 -6.20 6.27
C VAL A 98 -1.39 -6.44 7.61
N LYS A 99 -2.17 -7.52 7.69
CA LYS A 99 -2.85 -7.94 8.93
C LYS A 99 -2.07 -8.93 9.80
N ASP A 100 -1.03 -9.55 9.27
CA ASP A 100 -0.21 -10.55 9.97
C ASP A 100 1.24 -10.09 9.99
N LYS A 101 1.79 -9.86 11.20
CA LYS A 101 3.19 -9.46 11.40
C LYS A 101 4.19 -10.50 10.87
N SER A 102 3.86 -11.78 11.00
CA SER A 102 4.68 -12.89 10.54
C SER A 102 4.75 -12.90 9.01
N TYR A 103 3.60 -12.70 8.36
CA TYR A 103 3.52 -12.52 6.91
C TYR A 103 4.32 -11.30 6.46
N GLY A 104 4.13 -10.14 7.08
CA GLY A 104 4.88 -8.93 6.72
C GLY A 104 6.39 -9.10 6.81
N LYS A 105 6.87 -9.85 7.81
CA LYS A 105 8.29 -10.21 7.95
C LYS A 105 8.77 -11.18 6.87
N ALA A 106 7.93 -12.12 6.41
CA ALA A 106 8.27 -13.03 5.32
C ALA A 106 8.25 -12.31 3.97
N LEU A 107 7.27 -11.43 3.75
CA LEU A 107 7.14 -10.60 2.57
C LEU A 107 8.36 -9.69 2.37
N LYS A 108 8.82 -9.00 3.41
CA LYS A 108 10.06 -8.19 3.34
C LYS A 108 11.28 -9.03 2.97
N GLU A 109 11.42 -10.21 3.55
CA GLU A 109 12.54 -11.11 3.26
C GLU A 109 12.49 -11.61 1.81
N PHE A 110 11.30 -11.98 1.33
CA PHE A 110 11.10 -12.41 -0.05
C PHE A 110 11.40 -11.29 -1.04
N ALA A 111 10.85 -10.09 -0.80
CA ALA A 111 11.10 -8.91 -1.62
C ALA A 111 12.59 -8.58 -1.73
N LYS A 112 13.31 -8.63 -0.60
CA LYS A 112 14.77 -8.43 -0.57
C LYS A 112 15.51 -9.44 -1.46
N LYS A 113 15.13 -10.73 -1.42
CA LYS A 113 15.72 -11.76 -2.30
C LYS A 113 15.42 -11.52 -3.78
N LYS A 114 14.31 -10.85 -4.09
CA LYS A 114 13.90 -10.49 -5.46
C LYS A 114 14.44 -9.13 -5.92
N GLY A 115 15.16 -8.41 -5.06
CA GLY A 115 15.67 -7.07 -5.38
C GLY A 115 14.61 -5.97 -5.33
N TRP A 116 13.45 -6.22 -4.72
CA TRP A 116 12.38 -5.23 -4.59
C TRP A 116 12.47 -4.49 -3.26
N SER A 117 12.28 -3.17 -3.28
CA SER A 117 12.21 -2.36 -2.06
C SER A 117 10.79 -2.32 -1.53
N VAL A 118 10.49 -3.18 -0.53
CA VAL A 118 9.15 -3.26 0.07
C VAL A 118 9.17 -2.83 1.52
N GLU A 119 8.34 -1.84 1.84
CA GLU A 119 8.01 -1.46 3.20
C GLU A 119 6.68 -2.10 3.61
N VAL A 120 6.59 -2.49 4.89
CA VAL A 120 5.41 -3.17 5.41
C VAL A 120 5.00 -2.51 6.70
N GLU A 121 3.76 -2.06 6.72
CA GLU A 121 3.06 -1.52 7.87
C GLU A 121 2.11 -2.57 8.43
N TYR A 122 2.12 -2.73 9.75
CA TYR A 122 1.20 -3.63 10.42
C TYR A 122 -0.02 -2.86 10.93
N SER A 123 -1.21 -3.21 10.44
CA SER A 123 -2.44 -2.71 11.01
C SER A 123 -2.91 -3.57 12.18
N LYS A 124 -3.08 -2.95 13.35
CA LYS A 124 -3.68 -3.60 14.53
C LYS A 124 -5.16 -3.90 14.32
N ASP A 125 -5.84 -3.14 13.46
CA ASP A 125 -7.26 -3.28 13.15
C ASP A 125 -7.49 -3.25 11.63
N PRO A 126 -7.30 -4.40 10.95
CA PRO A 126 -7.46 -4.48 9.50
C PRO A 126 -8.87 -4.12 9.01
N SER A 127 -9.89 -4.23 9.86
CA SER A 127 -11.29 -3.93 9.51
C SER A 127 -11.52 -2.43 9.25
N LYS A 128 -10.63 -1.58 9.77
CA LYS A 128 -10.68 -0.14 9.58
C LYS A 128 -9.93 0.33 8.34
N ILE A 129 -9.15 -0.53 7.69
CA ILE A 129 -8.45 -0.17 6.46
C ILE A 129 -9.51 0.00 5.37
N LYS A 130 -9.58 1.21 4.80
CA LYS A 130 -10.47 1.50 3.69
C LYS A 130 -9.67 1.36 2.40
N TYR A 131 -10.14 0.50 1.52
CA TYR A 131 -9.47 0.17 0.27
C TYR A 131 -10.49 -0.06 -0.84
N ARG A 132 -10.03 0.11 -2.07
CA ARG A 132 -10.74 -0.24 -3.30
C ARG A 132 -9.99 -1.37 -4.00
N LYS A 133 -10.69 -2.13 -4.82
CA LYS A 133 -10.08 -3.16 -5.65
C LYS A 133 -9.68 -2.56 -7.00
N VAL A 134 -8.41 -2.69 -7.37
CA VAL A 134 -7.86 -2.32 -8.69
C VAL A 134 -7.18 -3.56 -9.24
N GLY A 135 -7.71 -4.14 -10.32
CA GLY A 135 -7.27 -5.48 -10.75
C GLY A 135 -7.50 -6.51 -9.64
N ASN A 136 -6.46 -7.27 -9.27
CA ASN A 136 -6.49 -8.16 -8.11
C ASN A 136 -5.86 -7.57 -6.84
N LEU A 137 -5.46 -6.30 -6.88
CA LEU A 137 -4.88 -5.59 -5.74
C LEU A 137 -5.96 -4.90 -4.91
N PHE A 138 -5.71 -4.86 -3.60
CA PHE A 138 -6.37 -3.91 -2.71
C PHE A 138 -5.49 -2.67 -2.61
N VAL A 139 -6.04 -1.52 -2.95
CA VAL A 139 -5.34 -0.22 -2.91
C VAL A 139 -6.10 0.66 -1.95
N GLU A 140 -5.39 1.35 -1.05
CA GLU A 140 -5.97 2.31 -0.13
C GLU A 140 -6.90 3.27 -0.87
N ASP A 141 -8.07 3.55 -0.32
CA ASP A 141 -9.01 4.40 -1.04
C ASP A 141 -8.54 5.86 -1.11
N ILE A 142 -9.10 6.61 -2.06
CA ILE A 142 -8.66 7.96 -2.40
C ILE A 142 -8.63 8.87 -1.16
N GLU A 143 -9.69 8.85 -0.33
CA GLU A 143 -9.77 9.75 0.82
C GLU A 143 -8.75 9.42 1.91
N GLU A 144 -8.59 8.14 2.28
CA GLU A 144 -7.55 7.77 3.26
C GLU A 144 -6.15 8.00 2.70
N ASN A 145 -5.95 7.71 1.41
CA ASN A 145 -4.66 7.87 0.76
C ASN A 145 -4.18 9.33 0.75
N VAL A 146 -5.07 10.27 0.41
CA VAL A 146 -4.77 11.71 0.48
C VAL A 146 -4.37 12.09 1.90
N ILE A 147 -5.13 11.65 2.90
CA ILE A 147 -4.81 11.95 4.31
C ILE A 147 -3.45 11.37 4.69
N GLU A 148 -3.20 10.10 4.38
CA GLU A 148 -1.93 9.43 4.69
C GLU A 148 -0.74 10.14 4.03
N CYS A 149 -0.86 10.54 2.77
CA CYS A 149 0.17 11.30 2.06
C CYS A 149 0.44 12.65 2.76
N LEU A 150 -0.59 13.40 3.15
CA LEU A 150 -0.43 14.64 3.93
C LEU A 150 0.25 14.37 5.28
N GLN A 151 -0.15 13.32 6.00
CA GLN A 151 0.44 12.97 7.29
C GLN A 151 1.95 12.68 7.16
N ASN A 152 2.38 12.12 6.03
CA ASN A 152 3.74 11.71 5.75
C ASN A 152 4.53 12.70 4.88
N TRP A 153 4.10 13.96 4.79
CA TRP A 153 4.79 15.01 4.02
C TRP A 153 4.85 14.77 2.51
N ALA A 154 4.06 13.84 1.97
CA ALA A 154 3.95 13.58 0.55
C ALA A 154 2.87 14.48 -0.09
N PHE A 155 3.06 15.80 0.01
CA PHE A 155 2.06 16.77 -0.44
C PHE A 155 1.78 16.68 -1.95
N THR A 156 2.81 16.52 -2.78
CA THR A 156 2.64 16.37 -4.24
C THR A 156 1.72 15.19 -4.58
N ASP A 157 1.91 14.03 -3.94
CA ASP A 157 1.04 12.87 -4.17
C ASP A 157 -0.40 13.11 -3.72
N ALA A 158 -0.55 13.73 -2.54
CA ALA A 158 -1.85 14.06 -2.00
C ALA A 158 -2.64 14.97 -2.96
N PHE A 159 -1.99 16.06 -3.43
CA PHE A 159 -2.64 17.04 -4.29
C PHE A 159 -2.80 16.55 -5.74
N ALA A 160 -1.86 15.78 -6.28
CA ALA A 160 -2.03 15.12 -7.58
C ALA A 160 -3.21 14.14 -7.54
N THR A 161 -3.32 13.33 -6.48
CA THR A 161 -4.45 12.42 -6.26
C THR A 161 -5.78 13.18 -6.19
N LEU A 162 -5.82 14.31 -5.49
CA LEU A 162 -6.98 15.19 -5.42
C LEU A 162 -7.37 15.74 -6.79
N TYR A 163 -6.39 16.28 -7.52
CA TYR A 163 -6.59 16.92 -8.81
C TYR A 163 -7.16 15.94 -9.86
N GLU A 164 -6.55 14.76 -9.97
CA GLU A 164 -6.97 13.69 -10.89
C GLU A 164 -8.34 13.11 -10.53
N ASN A 165 -8.69 13.09 -9.25
CA ASN A 165 -9.95 12.51 -8.76
C ASN A 165 -10.99 13.54 -8.33
N ARG A 166 -10.86 14.79 -8.77
CA ARG A 166 -11.77 15.89 -8.39
C ARG A 166 -13.26 15.61 -8.61
N SER A 167 -13.61 14.78 -9.60
CA SER A 167 -14.98 14.36 -9.91
C SER A 167 -15.45 13.13 -9.15
N ARG A 168 -14.55 12.39 -8.48
CA ARG A 168 -14.81 11.10 -7.84
C ARG A 168 -14.65 11.13 -6.32
N ILE A 169 -13.94 12.13 -5.79
CA ILE A 169 -13.62 12.22 -4.38
C ILE A 169 -14.83 12.64 -3.55
N ASN A 170 -15.03 12.00 -2.41
CA ASN A 170 -16.04 12.41 -1.43
C ASN A 170 -15.44 13.41 -0.44
N LEU A 171 -15.63 14.70 -0.70
CA LEU A 171 -15.08 15.79 0.12
C LEU A 171 -15.62 15.81 1.55
N ASP A 172 -16.90 15.48 1.78
CA ASP A 172 -17.47 15.42 3.13
C ASP A 172 -16.76 14.34 3.97
N ARG A 173 -16.56 13.17 3.37
CA ARG A 173 -15.81 12.07 3.99
C ARG A 173 -14.36 12.47 4.26
N LEU A 174 -13.68 13.05 3.26
CA LEU A 174 -12.29 13.53 3.40
C LEU A 174 -12.17 14.53 4.55
N TYR A 175 -13.08 15.50 4.66
CA TYR A 175 -13.06 16.49 5.72
C TYR A 175 -13.32 15.90 7.11
N LYS A 176 -14.26 14.96 7.23
CA LYS A 176 -14.53 14.27 8.50
C LYS A 176 -13.33 13.43 8.95
N ALA A 177 -12.73 12.68 8.03
CA ALA A 177 -11.58 11.82 8.32
C ALA A 177 -10.31 12.61 8.63
N SER A 178 -10.08 13.74 7.95
CA SER A 178 -8.88 14.59 8.13
C SER A 178 -8.93 15.50 9.37
N TYR A 179 -10.11 15.68 9.99
CA TYR A 179 -10.32 16.67 11.05
C TYR A 179 -9.38 16.51 12.27
N TRP A 180 -9.18 15.28 12.74
CA TRP A 180 -8.32 14.98 13.90
C TRP A 180 -6.92 14.50 13.54
N LYS A 181 -6.64 14.36 12.24
CA LYS A 181 -5.34 13.89 11.73
C LYS A 181 -4.37 15.06 11.65
N ARG A 182 -3.09 14.79 11.90
CA ARG A 182 -2.03 15.81 11.92
C ARG A 182 -0.90 15.41 10.98
N ILE A 183 -0.26 16.42 10.39
CA ILE A 183 1.00 16.25 9.67
C ILE A 183 2.06 15.82 10.68
N SER A 184 2.80 14.76 10.37
CA SER A 184 3.74 14.14 11.28
C SER A 184 4.74 15.15 11.83
N LYS A 185 4.94 15.14 13.15
CA LYS A 185 5.82 16.06 13.90
C LYS A 185 5.41 17.54 13.85
N THR A 186 4.17 17.86 13.52
CA THR A 186 3.63 19.23 13.56
C THR A 186 2.32 19.32 14.35
N ASN A 187 1.92 20.55 14.67
CA ASN A 187 0.59 20.85 15.18
C ASN A 187 -0.42 21.22 14.07
N VAL A 188 -0.06 21.05 12.80
CA VAL A 188 -0.96 21.32 11.67
C VAL A 188 -1.89 20.14 11.46
N ARG A 189 -3.20 20.40 11.38
CA ARG A 189 -4.20 19.38 11.03
C ARG A 189 -4.18 19.14 9.52
N ALA A 190 -4.38 17.88 9.11
CA ALA A 190 -4.49 17.52 7.70
C ALA A 190 -5.61 18.31 7.01
N LYS A 191 -6.72 18.57 7.72
CA LYS A 191 -7.79 19.45 7.23
C LYS A 191 -7.31 20.88 6.91
N GLN A 192 -6.47 21.49 7.75
CA GLN A 192 -5.97 22.85 7.51
C GLN A 192 -5.06 22.89 6.28
N ALA A 193 -4.22 21.87 6.12
CA ALA A 193 -3.39 21.70 4.93
C ALA A 193 -4.23 21.50 3.66
N LEU A 194 -5.32 20.73 3.72
CA LEU A 194 -6.27 20.58 2.62
C LEU A 194 -6.94 21.91 2.25
N GLU A 195 -7.50 22.62 3.22
CA GLU A 195 -8.19 23.89 2.96
C GLU A 195 -7.23 24.93 2.38
N TYR A 196 -6.00 25.00 2.89
CA TYR A 196 -4.95 25.85 2.33
C TYR A 196 -4.58 25.44 0.90
N GLY A 197 -4.38 24.15 0.65
CA GLY A 197 -4.03 23.69 -0.68
C GLY A 197 -5.14 23.86 -1.72
N PHE A 198 -6.40 23.69 -1.32
CA PHE A 198 -7.55 24.00 -2.18
C PHE A 198 -7.62 25.47 -2.57
N HIS A 199 -7.27 26.36 -1.65
CA HIS A 199 -7.16 27.79 -1.93
C HIS A 199 -6.07 28.05 -2.99
N GLN A 200 -4.84 27.59 -2.72
CA GLN A 200 -3.69 27.82 -3.61
C GLN A 200 -3.90 27.23 -5.02
N MET A 201 -4.47 26.03 -5.12
CA MET A 201 -4.78 25.41 -6.40
C MET A 201 -5.78 26.23 -7.22
N GLY A 202 -6.74 26.88 -6.57
CA GLY A 202 -7.69 27.77 -7.22
C GLY A 202 -7.05 29.08 -7.70
N GLU A 203 -6.14 29.65 -6.90
CA GLU A 203 -5.40 30.88 -7.25
C GLU A 203 -4.49 30.67 -8.48
N LEU A 204 -3.85 29.50 -8.57
CA LEU A 204 -3.01 29.12 -9.71
C LEU A 204 -3.81 28.68 -10.95
N GLY A 205 -5.14 28.78 -10.93
CA GLY A 205 -5.99 28.45 -12.08
C GLY A 205 -6.27 26.97 -12.28
N GLY A 206 -5.90 26.12 -11.32
CA GLY A 206 -6.14 24.68 -11.32
C GLY A 206 -7.57 24.30 -10.89
N ALA A 207 -7.70 23.08 -10.34
CA ALA A 207 -8.99 22.55 -9.90
C ALA A 207 -9.55 23.35 -8.70
N LYS A 208 -10.83 23.70 -8.79
CA LYS A 208 -11.54 24.43 -7.72
C LYS A 208 -12.24 23.48 -6.78
N PHE A 209 -11.88 23.54 -5.51
CA PHE A 209 -12.52 22.80 -4.43
C PHE A 209 -13.22 23.76 -3.45
N PRO A 210 -14.42 23.43 -2.96
CA PRO A 210 -15.04 24.17 -1.86
C PRO A 210 -14.16 24.12 -0.62
N HIS A 211 -13.79 25.27 -0.06
CA HIS A 211 -12.97 25.37 1.15
C HIS A 211 -13.44 26.53 2.03
N ARG A 212 -13.06 26.50 3.30
CA ARG A 212 -13.19 27.65 4.21
C ARG A 212 -11.97 28.55 4.08
N GLU A 213 -12.07 29.77 4.62
CA GLU A 213 -10.95 30.70 4.71
C GLU A 213 -9.67 30.00 5.20
N ALA A 214 -8.62 30.06 4.40
CA ALA A 214 -7.41 29.28 4.61
C ALA A 214 -6.60 29.83 5.80
N LYS A 215 -6.65 29.14 6.95
CA LYS A 215 -5.88 29.46 8.15
C LYS A 215 -4.82 28.41 8.42
N LEU A 216 -3.64 28.63 7.84
CA LEU A 216 -2.42 27.86 8.09
C LEU A 216 -1.32 28.83 8.51
N GLU A 217 -0.84 28.75 9.74
CA GLU A 217 0.18 29.68 10.27
C GLU A 217 1.60 29.15 10.10
N ASP A 218 1.76 27.83 10.04
CA ASP A 218 3.06 27.19 9.91
C ASP A 218 3.68 27.48 8.54
N ALA A 219 4.66 28.38 8.51
CA ALA A 219 5.29 28.84 7.28
C ALA A 219 6.07 27.73 6.56
N PHE A 220 6.60 26.75 7.30
CA PHE A 220 7.30 25.62 6.69
C PHE A 220 6.31 24.74 5.95
N VAL A 221 5.22 24.34 6.61
CA VAL A 221 4.17 23.53 5.97
C VAL A 221 3.54 24.25 4.78
N LYS A 222 3.33 25.58 4.86
CA LYS A 222 2.83 26.38 3.74
C LYS A 222 3.73 26.25 2.52
N ARG A 223 5.03 26.52 2.67
CA ARG A 223 5.98 26.47 1.55
C ARG A 223 5.99 25.10 0.88
N GLU A 224 6.01 24.02 1.65
CA GLU A 224 6.00 22.66 1.09
C GLU A 224 4.69 22.33 0.35
N ILE A 225 3.56 22.89 0.79
CA ILE A 225 2.28 22.77 0.09
C ILE A 225 2.27 23.61 -1.20
N ASP A 226 2.78 24.84 -1.15
CA ASP A 226 2.86 25.74 -2.30
C ASP A 226 3.69 25.09 -3.42
N GLU A 227 4.90 24.64 -3.11
CA GLU A 227 5.78 23.93 -4.06
C GLU A 227 5.13 22.65 -4.63
N ALA A 228 4.35 21.94 -3.83
CA ALA A 228 3.65 20.75 -4.28
C ALA A 228 2.51 21.08 -5.25
N ILE A 229 1.76 22.15 -5.00
CA ILE A 229 0.63 22.56 -5.82
C ILE A 229 1.09 23.18 -7.13
N GLU A 230 2.13 24.02 -7.11
CA GLU A 230 2.74 24.57 -8.32
C GLU A 230 3.07 23.44 -9.30
N LYS A 231 3.79 22.42 -8.84
CA LYS A 231 4.11 21.24 -9.65
C LYS A 231 2.87 20.53 -10.19
N VAL A 232 1.84 20.34 -9.37
CA VAL A 232 0.61 19.64 -9.77
C VAL A 232 -0.18 20.43 -10.81
N VAL A 233 -0.28 21.74 -10.67
CA VAL A 233 -1.02 22.60 -11.62
C VAL A 233 -0.24 22.78 -12.93
N GLU A 234 1.08 22.83 -12.89
CA GLU A 234 1.92 22.95 -14.09
C GLU A 234 1.92 21.69 -14.96
N LEU A 235 1.84 20.50 -14.35
CA LEU A 235 2.04 19.22 -15.03
C LEU A 235 0.75 18.38 -15.19
N GLY A 236 -0.35 18.77 -14.55
CA GLY A 236 -1.64 18.05 -14.54
C GLY A 236 -2.75 18.74 -15.31
#